data_AF-A0A0F8Z863-F1
#
_entry.id   AF-A0A0F8Z863-F1
#
_cell.length_a   1.000
_cell.length_b   1.000
_cell.length_c   1.000
_cell.angle_alpha   90.00
_cell.angle_beta   90.00
_cell.angle_gamma   90.00
#
_symmetry.space_group_name_H-M   'P 1'
#
loop_
_entity.id
_entity.type
_entity.pdbx_description
1 polymer ?
#
loop_
_entity_poly.entity_id
_entity_poly.type
_entity_poly.pdbx_seq_one_letter_code
_entity_poly.pdbx_strand_id
1 'polypeptide(L)'
;MDEKKRLQEWLEEVISYGVEPLRRLRFKEEDGRGSVIFCTGTHSYHLSFTETYLGCTASSRTQRPGESWTRGSDLPDGKFSRETFDKIIRAVLAYEVVDLAPVVEPVAVSAN
;
A
#
# COMPACT_ATOMS: atom_id res chain seq x y z
N MET A 1 4.91 -25.37 2.09
CA MET A 1 5.40 -24.33 3.02
C MET A 1 4.42 -23.20 2.85
N ASP A 2 3.63 -22.92 3.88
CA ASP A 2 2.43 -22.06 3.82
C ASP A 2 2.73 -20.70 3.17
N GLU A 3 2.14 -20.43 2.00
CA GLU A 3 2.31 -19.21 1.19
C GLU A 3 1.97 -17.96 2.01
N LYS A 4 0.96 -18.08 2.86
CA LYS A 4 0.58 -17.06 3.83
C LYS A 4 1.74 -16.70 4.74
N LYS A 5 2.43 -17.71 5.29
CA LYS A 5 3.55 -17.50 6.21
C LYS A 5 4.70 -16.78 5.49
N ARG A 6 5.01 -17.17 4.24
CA ARG A 6 6.04 -16.50 3.43
C ARG A 6 5.68 -15.04 3.16
N LEU A 7 4.44 -14.78 2.77
CA LEU A 7 3.97 -13.42 2.51
C LEU A 7 3.94 -12.58 3.78
N GLN A 8 3.55 -13.17 4.91
CA GLN A 8 3.57 -12.52 6.21
C GLN A 8 4.99 -12.13 6.61
N GLU A 9 5.97 -13.03 6.47
CA GLU A 9 7.39 -12.73 6.72
C GLU A 9 7.87 -11.55 5.85
N TRP A 10 7.53 -11.53 4.56
CA TRP A 10 7.91 -10.43 3.67
C TRP A 10 7.24 -9.09 4.03
N LEU A 11 5.98 -9.12 4.43
CA LEU A 11 5.27 -7.92 4.89
C LEU A 11 5.85 -7.42 6.22
N GLU A 12 6.18 -8.32 7.13
CA GLU A 12 6.81 -7.99 8.41
C GLU A 12 8.19 -7.35 8.22
N GLU A 13 9.00 -7.81 7.26
CA GLU A 13 10.28 -7.17 6.89
C GLU A 13 10.07 -5.69 6.53
N VAL A 14 9.07 -5.38 5.69
CA VAL A 14 8.79 -4.01 5.24
C VAL A 14 8.24 -3.15 6.39
N ILE A 15 7.34 -3.72 7.20
CA ILE A 15 6.62 -2.99 8.25
C ILE A 15 7.44 -2.85 9.53
N SER A 16 8.46 -3.69 9.74
CA SER A 16 9.37 -3.62 10.91
C SER A 16 10.07 -2.26 11.06
N TYR A 17 10.18 -1.50 9.97
CA TYR A 17 10.77 -0.17 9.93
C TYR A 17 9.75 0.98 10.04
N GLY A 18 8.45 0.70 10.19
CA GLY A 18 7.36 1.68 10.23
C GLY A 18 6.94 2.14 11.63
N VAL A 19 6.56 3.42 11.76
CA VAL A 19 6.00 4.02 12.99
C VAL A 19 4.63 3.39 13.32
N GLU A 20 4.35 3.20 14.60
CA GLU A 20 3.48 2.15 15.15
C GLU A 20 1.95 2.15 14.87
N PRO A 21 1.21 3.15 14.34
CA PRO A 21 -0.26 3.05 14.39
C PRO A 21 -0.96 2.39 13.17
N LEU A 22 -0.27 2.00 12.09
CA LEU A 22 -0.93 1.45 10.87
C LEU A 22 -1.14 -0.08 10.86
N ARG A 23 -0.85 -0.76 11.96
CA ARG A 23 -0.85 -2.23 12.06
C ARG A 23 -2.25 -2.83 12.08
N ARG A 24 -2.86 -3.00 10.89
CA ARG A 24 -3.92 -4.01 10.69
C ARG A 24 -3.71 -4.69 9.34
N LEU A 25 -2.77 -5.64 9.30
CA LEU A 25 -2.79 -6.67 8.26
C LEU A 25 -4.02 -7.54 8.52
N ARG A 26 -4.96 -7.56 7.58
CA ARG A 26 -6.11 -8.46 7.64
C ARG A 26 -5.93 -9.56 6.62
N PHE A 27 -5.55 -10.73 7.09
CA PHE A 27 -5.48 -11.93 6.28
C PHE A 27 -6.87 -12.57 6.19
N LYS A 28 -7.28 -12.92 4.98
CA LYS A 28 -8.47 -13.73 4.70
C LYS A 28 -8.06 -14.86 3.77
N GLU A 29 -8.50 -16.08 4.04
CA GLU A 29 -8.26 -17.24 3.18
C GLU A 29 -9.58 -17.95 2.91
N GLU A 30 -9.92 -18.11 1.63
CA GLU A 30 -11.09 -18.84 1.15
C GLU A 30 -10.70 -19.61 -0.12
N ASP A 31 -11.00 -20.92 -0.18
CA ASP A 31 -10.85 -21.78 -1.36
C ASP A 31 -9.49 -21.69 -2.08
N GLY A 32 -8.38 -21.73 -1.32
CA GLY A 32 -7.01 -21.69 -1.88
C GLY A 32 -6.59 -20.30 -2.39
N ARG A 33 -7.37 -19.26 -2.09
CA ARG A 33 -7.03 -17.86 -2.33
C ARG A 33 -6.92 -17.14 -1.00
N GLY A 34 -5.79 -16.46 -0.83
CA GLY A 34 -5.57 -15.56 0.28
C GLY A 34 -5.68 -14.11 -0.16
N SER A 35 -6.06 -13.23 0.77
CA SER A 35 -5.89 -11.80 0.59
C SER A 35 -5.41 -11.14 1.87
N VAL A 36 -4.70 -10.03 1.69
CA VAL A 36 -4.18 -9.17 2.74
C VAL A 36 -4.61 -7.75 2.45
N ILE A 37 -5.28 -7.13 3.42
CA ILE A 37 -5.59 -5.70 3.36
C ILE A 37 -4.69 -4.97 4.33
N PHE A 38 -4.06 -3.90 3.85
CA PHE A 38 -3.35 -2.92 4.67
C PHE A 38 -3.66 -1.51 4.18
N CYS A 39 -3.53 -0.53 5.06
CA CYS A 39 -3.89 0.85 4.75
C CYS A 39 -2.79 1.81 5.20
N THR A 40 -2.60 2.87 4.42
CA THR A 40 -1.80 4.05 4.76
C THR A 40 -2.73 5.19 5.15
N GLY A 41 -2.19 6.40 5.36
CA GLY A 41 -3.02 7.59 5.63
C GLY A 41 -4.00 7.92 4.49
N THR A 42 -3.63 7.60 3.25
CA THR A 42 -4.30 8.09 2.03
C THR A 42 -4.95 6.95 1.23
N HIS A 43 -4.35 5.76 1.21
CA HIS A 43 -4.79 4.63 0.38
C HIS A 43 -5.02 3.36 1.20
N SER A 44 -5.85 2.48 0.65
CA SER A 44 -6.00 1.09 1.07
C SER A 44 -5.48 0.19 -0.03
N TYR A 45 -4.71 -0.81 0.35
CA TYR A 45 -4.10 -1.78 -0.55
C TYR A 45 -4.69 -3.15 -0.30
N HIS A 46 -5.15 -3.79 -1.35
CA HIS A 46 -5.68 -5.15 -1.32
C HIS A 46 -4.75 -6.05 -2.11
N LEU A 47 -3.99 -6.87 -1.39
CA LEU A 47 -3.07 -7.83 -1.96
C LEU A 47 -3.76 -9.19 -2.02
N SER A 48 -3.81 -9.79 -3.19
CA SER A 48 -4.43 -11.09 -3.45
C SER A 48 -3.34 -12.09 -3.79
N PHE A 49 -3.38 -13.28 -3.20
CA PHE A 49 -2.39 -14.32 -3.43
C PHE A 49 -3.02 -15.71 -3.57
N THR A 50 -2.37 -16.55 -4.37
CA THR A 50 -2.62 -17.99 -4.47
C THR A 50 -1.25 -18.69 -4.48
N GLU A 51 -1.23 -20.02 -4.58
CA GLU A 51 0.01 -20.79 -4.77
C GLU A 51 0.86 -20.31 -5.97
N THR A 52 0.21 -19.75 -6.99
CA THR A 52 0.89 -19.40 -8.26
C THR A 52 0.82 -17.91 -8.60
N TYR A 53 0.01 -17.13 -7.89
CA TYR A 53 -0.26 -15.74 -8.24
C TYR A 53 -0.09 -14.80 -7.04
N LEU A 54 0.40 -13.60 -7.33
CA LEU A 54 0.44 -12.48 -6.40
C LEU A 54 0.08 -11.21 -7.17
N GLY A 55 -0.86 -10.44 -6.66
CA GLY A 55 -1.24 -9.16 -7.23
C GLY A 55 -1.73 -8.20 -6.16
N CYS A 56 -1.80 -6.92 -6.50
CA CYS A 56 -2.25 -5.91 -5.57
C CYS A 56 -3.07 -4.84 -6.29
N THR A 57 -4.06 -4.29 -5.59
CA THR A 57 -4.83 -3.13 -6.04
C THR A 57 -4.78 -2.05 -4.98
N ALA A 58 -4.71 -0.80 -5.42
CA ALA A 58 -4.76 0.37 -4.56
C ALA A 58 -6.14 1.04 -4.71
N SER A 59 -6.67 1.56 -3.62
CA SER A 59 -7.88 2.39 -3.62
C SER A 59 -7.71 3.58 -2.68
N SER A 60 -8.12 4.77 -3.12
CA SER A 60 -8.14 5.96 -2.28
C SER A 60 -9.13 5.80 -1.14
N ARG A 61 -8.73 6.19 0.08
CA ARG A 61 -9.58 6.10 1.28
C ARG A 61 -10.61 7.22 1.39
N THR A 62 -10.47 8.26 0.56
CA THR A 62 -11.36 9.41 0.52
C THR A 62 -11.85 9.64 -0.90
N GLN A 63 -13.12 10.04 -1.01
CA GLN A 63 -13.72 10.47 -2.27
C GLN A 63 -13.28 11.91 -2.55
N ARG A 64 -13.09 12.25 -3.82
CA ARG A 64 -12.92 13.66 -4.19
C ARG A 64 -14.26 14.37 -4.14
N PRO A 65 -14.30 15.70 -3.89
CA PRO A 65 -15.54 16.45 -3.95
C PRO A 65 -16.30 16.19 -5.26
N GLY A 66 -17.54 15.71 -5.14
CA GLY A 66 -18.40 15.39 -6.28
C GLY A 66 -18.34 13.94 -6.78
N GLU A 67 -17.50 13.07 -6.22
CA GLU A 67 -17.46 11.64 -6.56
C GLU A 67 -18.28 10.80 -5.58
N SER A 68 -19.06 9.82 -6.07
CA SER A 68 -19.75 8.81 -5.24
C SER A 68 -18.99 7.49 -5.14
N TRP A 69 -17.84 7.38 -5.81
CA TRP A 69 -16.96 6.22 -5.83
C TRP A 69 -15.56 6.61 -5.35
N THR A 70 -14.80 5.63 -4.87
CA THR A 70 -13.37 5.81 -4.60
C THR A 70 -12.58 5.46 -5.86
N ARG A 71 -11.52 6.22 -6.14
CA ARG A 71 -10.60 5.88 -7.23
C ARG A 71 -9.75 4.69 -6.82
N GLY A 72 -9.48 3.79 -7.75
CA GLY A 72 -8.56 2.69 -7.56
C GLY A 72 -7.71 2.48 -8.80
N SER A 73 -6.59 1.81 -8.61
CA SER A 73 -5.71 1.36 -9.68
C SER A 73 -5.18 -0.01 -9.36
N ASP A 74 -4.96 -0.80 -10.40
CA ASP A 74 -4.17 -2.00 -10.29
C ASP A 74 -2.71 -1.62 -10.06
N LEU A 75 -2.04 -2.39 -9.21
CA LEU A 75 -0.59 -2.39 -9.03
C LEU A 75 -0.01 -3.61 -9.76
N PRO A 76 1.33 -3.73 -9.87
CA PRO A 76 1.95 -4.88 -10.53
C PRO A 76 1.43 -6.22 -9.98
N ASP A 77 1.28 -7.18 -10.88
CA ASP A 77 0.85 -8.53 -10.58
C ASP A 77 1.74 -9.55 -11.29
N GLY A 78 1.59 -10.82 -10.94
CA GLY A 78 2.33 -11.90 -11.58
C GLY A 78 2.43 -13.16 -10.73
N LYS A 79 3.49 -13.93 -10.95
CA LYS A 79 3.72 -15.18 -10.22
C LYS A 79 3.93 -14.93 -8.74
N PHE A 80 3.49 -15.86 -7.88
CA PHE A 80 3.82 -15.82 -6.45
C PHE A 80 5.33 -15.96 -6.25
N SER A 81 6.01 -14.82 -6.12
CA SER A 81 7.47 -14.75 -6.02
C SER A 81 7.89 -13.48 -5.29
N ARG A 82 9.11 -13.50 -4.72
CA ARG A 82 9.69 -12.33 -4.06
C ARG A 82 9.87 -11.17 -5.03
N GLU A 83 10.16 -11.44 -6.30
CA GLU A 83 10.31 -10.40 -7.33
C GLU A 83 8.99 -9.66 -7.58
N THR A 84 7.87 -10.38 -7.71
CA THR A 84 6.54 -9.77 -7.85
C THR A 84 6.18 -8.98 -6.59
N PHE A 85 6.49 -9.52 -5.41
CA PHE A 85 6.28 -8.82 -4.14
C PHE A 85 7.07 -7.50 -4.09
N ASP A 86 8.36 -7.51 -4.41
CA ASP A 86 9.20 -6.32 -4.39
C ASP A 86 8.72 -5.27 -5.40
N LYS A 87 8.22 -5.69 -6.58
CA LYS A 87 7.57 -4.81 -7.56
C LYS A 87 6.32 -4.14 -6.99
N ILE A 88 5.47 -4.90 -6.30
CA ILE A 88 4.28 -4.38 -5.63
C ILE A 88 4.67 -3.35 -4.57
N ILE A 89 5.62 -3.67 -3.69
CA ILE A 89 6.04 -2.75 -2.63
C ILE A 89 6.64 -1.46 -3.19
N ARG A 90 7.44 -1.52 -4.26
CA ARG A 90 7.94 -0.32 -4.95
C ARG A 90 6.81 0.53 -5.53
N ALA A 91 5.77 -0.10 -6.06
CA ALA A 91 4.60 0.62 -6.57
C ALA A 91 3.78 1.27 -5.44
N VAL A 92 3.61 0.59 -4.31
CA VAL A 92 3.01 1.15 -3.09
C VAL A 92 3.79 2.37 -2.62
N LEU A 93 5.12 2.27 -2.54
CA LEU A 93 5.98 3.40 -2.17
C LEU A 93 5.81 4.56 -3.14
N ALA A 94 5.81 4.31 -4.46
CA ALA A 94 5.59 5.35 -5.46
C ALA A 94 4.21 6.02 -5.34
N TYR A 95 3.18 5.29 -4.89
CA TYR A 95 1.84 5.83 -4.63
C TYR A 95 1.80 6.75 -3.40
N GLU A 96 2.61 6.47 -2.39
CA GLU A 96 2.63 7.19 -1.12
C GLU A 96 3.63 8.35 -1.09
N VAL A 97 4.66 8.30 -1.94
CA VAL A 97 5.62 9.40 -2.07
C VAL A 97 4.92 10.58 -2.73
N VAL A 98 4.77 11.66 -1.98
CA VAL A 98 4.24 12.94 -2.44
C VAL A 98 5.38 13.96 -2.53
N ASP A 99 5.29 14.85 -3.51
CA ASP A 99 6.23 15.97 -3.61
C ASP A 99 6.11 16.86 -2.36
N LEU A 100 7.27 17.20 -1.79
CA LEU A 100 7.30 18.19 -0.72
C LEU A 100 6.91 19.55 -1.29
N ALA A 101 5.99 20.24 -0.61
CA ALA A 101 5.68 21.61 -0.97
C ALA A 101 6.98 22.45 -0.96
N PRO A 102 7.16 23.36 -1.93
CA PRO A 102 8.32 24.23 -1.94
C PRO A 102 8.36 25.01 -0.62
N VAL A 103 9.55 25.08 -0.01
CA VAL A 103 9.77 25.87 1.21
C VAL A 103 9.50 27.33 0.85
N VAL A 104 8.38 27.86 1.33
CA VAL A 104 8.10 29.29 1.23
C VAL A 104 8.87 29.95 2.37
N GLU A 105 9.97 30.65 2.05
CA GLU A 105 10.64 31.46 3.05
C GLU A 105 9.67 32.53 3.58
N PRO A 106 9.59 32.73 4.89
CA PRO A 106 8.68 33.72 5.46
C PRO A 106 9.05 35.10 4.93
N VAL A 107 8.09 35.74 4.24
CA VAL A 107 8.24 37.13 3.79
C VAL A 107 8.38 38.01 5.03
N ALA A 108 9.55 38.62 5.21
CA ALA A 108 9.80 39.58 6.27
C ALA A 108 8.84 40.75 6.11
N VAL A 109 7.84 40.83 6.99
CA VAL A 109 6.92 41.97 7.05
C VAL A 109 7.71 43.13 7.66
N SER A 110 8.14 44.07 6.82
CA SER A 110 8.65 45.37 7.28
C SER A 110 7.53 46.09 8.01
N ALA A 111 7.66 46.27 9.32
CA ALA A 111 6.80 47.15 10.09
C ALA A 111 7.04 48.59 9.62
N ASN A 112 5.98 49.25 9.14
CA ASN A 112 5.93 50.69 8.90
C ASN A 112 5.57 51.43 10.19
#